data_AF-A0AAE8Q5X9-F1
#
_entry.id   AF-A0AAE8Q5X9-F1
#
_cell.length_a   1.000
_cell.length_b   1.000
_cell.length_c   1.000
_cell.angle_alpha   90.00
_cell.angle_beta   90.00
_cell.angle_gamma   90.00
#
_symmetry.space_group_name_H-M   'P 1'
#
loop_
_entity.id
_entity.type
_entity.pdbx_description
1 polymer ?
#
loop_
_entity_poly.entity_id
_entity_poly.type
_entity_poly.pdbx_seq_one_letter_code
_entity_poly.pdbx_strand_id
1 'polypeptide(L)'
;MNENGAADAKPQFEDLFFYLLVGIFAIMVALMAPYMLRYKSIHEFPKRVRVRLALTASPLGLGFLIIAMEASELHLKGPQFP
;
A
#
# COMPACT_ATOMS: atom_id res chain seq x y z
N MET A 1 -14.89 34.54 -8.49
CA MET A 1 -14.21 34.31 -7.20
C MET A 1 -14.71 32.95 -6.73
N ASN A 2 -13.80 31.99 -6.58
CA ASN A 2 -14.05 30.55 -6.58
C ASN A 2 -14.20 30.05 -5.13
N GLU A 3 -15.36 29.57 -4.72
CA GLU A 3 -15.64 29.15 -3.31
C GLU A 3 -15.92 27.65 -3.14
N ASN A 4 -15.73 26.82 -4.17
CA ASN A 4 -16.05 25.38 -4.11
C ASN A 4 -14.81 24.47 -4.19
N GLY A 5 -13.70 24.87 -3.56
CA GLY A 5 -12.42 24.14 -3.69
C GLY A 5 -12.05 23.20 -2.53
N ALA A 6 -12.81 23.17 -1.43
CA ALA A 6 -12.36 22.57 -0.18
C ALA A 6 -13.08 21.27 0.24
N ALA A 7 -14.15 20.86 -0.44
CA ALA A 7 -14.97 19.71 -0.03
C ALA A 7 -14.75 18.43 -0.89
N ASP A 8 -14.17 18.54 -2.09
CA ASP A 8 -14.04 17.41 -3.04
C ASP A 8 -12.73 16.63 -2.94
N ALA A 9 -11.78 17.03 -2.07
CA ALA A 9 -10.46 16.40 -1.98
C ALA A 9 -10.43 15.13 -1.09
N LYS A 10 -11.47 14.91 -0.27
CA LYS A 10 -11.49 13.86 0.75
C LYS A 10 -11.77 12.43 0.23
N PRO A 11 -12.76 12.19 -0.64
CA PRO A 11 -13.01 10.83 -1.17
C PRO A 11 -11.90 10.36 -2.11
N GLN A 12 -11.28 11.27 -2.87
CA GLN A 12 -10.26 10.91 -3.86
C GLN A 12 -8.97 10.34 -3.24
N PHE A 13 -8.60 10.82 -2.05
CA PHE A 13 -7.40 10.33 -1.37
C PHE A 13 -7.61 8.94 -0.76
N GLU A 14 -8.76 8.69 -0.13
CA GLU A 14 -9.11 7.37 0.40
C GLU A 14 -9.20 6.34 -0.74
N ASP A 15 -9.86 6.68 -1.84
CA ASP A 15 -9.93 5.83 -3.03
C ASP A 15 -8.54 5.52 -3.58
N LEU A 16 -7.67 6.53 -3.72
CA LEU A 16 -6.29 6.35 -4.16
C LEU A 16 -5.49 5.44 -3.22
N PHE A 17 -5.67 5.60 -1.91
CA PHE A 17 -5.04 4.76 -0.90
C PHE A 17 -5.50 3.30 -0.99
N PHE A 18 -6.80 3.06 -1.14
CA PHE A 18 -7.36 1.73 -1.33
C PHE A 18 -6.89 1.10 -2.66
N TYR A 19 -6.88 1.86 -3.76
CA TYR A 19 -6.35 1.37 -5.04
C TYR A 19 -4.86 1.03 -4.94
N LEU A 20 -4.08 1.83 -4.22
CA LEU A 20 -2.67 1.55 -3.97
C LEU A 20 -2.50 0.26 -3.15
N LEU A 21 -3.27 0.09 -2.06
CA LEU A 21 -3.25 -1.10 -1.23
C LEU A 21 -3.60 -2.36 -2.05
N VAL A 22 -4.69 -2.31 -2.82
CA VAL A 22 -5.12 -3.40 -3.69
C VAL A 22 -4.07 -3.70 -4.75
N GLY A 23 -3.44 -2.67 -5.34
CA GLY A 23 -2.36 -2.82 -6.31
C GLY A 23 -1.14 -3.52 -5.73
N ILE A 24 -0.69 -3.13 -4.54
CA ILE A 24 0.41 -3.79 -3.83
C ILE A 24 0.07 -5.27 -3.56
N PHE A 25 -1.16 -5.55 -3.13
CA PHE A 25 -1.61 -6.91 -2.86
C PHE A 25 -1.64 -7.76 -4.14
N ALA A 26 -2.15 -7.21 -5.24
CA ALA A 26 -2.18 -7.88 -6.55
C ALA A 26 -0.75 -8.20 -7.04
N ILE A 27 0.19 -7.26 -6.88
CA ILE A 27 1.61 -7.46 -7.21
C ILE A 27 2.21 -8.58 -6.36
N MET A 28 1.97 -8.58 -5.04
CA MET A 28 2.44 -9.63 -4.14
C MET A 28 1.89 -11.01 -4.52
N VAL A 29 0.59 -11.10 -4.83
CA VAL A 29 -0.06 -12.34 -5.27
C VAL A 29 0.52 -12.81 -6.61
N ALA A 30 0.69 -11.92 -7.59
CA ALA A 30 1.28 -12.26 -8.88
C ALA A 30 2.73 -12.75 -8.76
N LEU A 31 3.51 -12.16 -7.85
CA LEU A 31 4.86 -12.61 -7.52
C LEU A 31 4.85 -14.00 -6.88
N MET A 32 3.91 -14.27 -5.96
CA MET A 32 3.82 -15.54 -5.25
C MET A 32 3.20 -16.67 -6.06
N ALA A 33 2.25 -16.38 -6.96
CA ALA A 33 1.50 -17.36 -7.74
C ALA A 33 2.36 -18.44 -8.44
N PRO A 34 3.43 -18.10 -9.20
CA PRO A 34 4.26 -19.12 -9.83
C PRO A 34 5.03 -19.98 -8.82
N TYR A 35 5.33 -19.46 -7.64
CA TYR A 35 6.00 -20.22 -6.58
C TYR A 35 5.03 -21.09 -5.80
N MET A 36 3.79 -20.66 -5.59
CA MET A 36 2.74 -21.48 -4.96
C MET A 36 2.32 -22.66 -5.85
N LEU A 37 2.34 -22.49 -7.18
CA LEU A 37 2.08 -23.59 -8.12
C LEU A 37 3.23 -24.59 -8.17
N ARG A 38 4.46 -24.14 -7.93
CA ARG A 38 5.68 -24.96 -8.04
C ARG A 38 6.10 -25.61 -6.73
N TYR A 39 5.84 -24.99 -5.60
CA TYR A 39 6.25 -25.43 -4.27
C TYR A 39 5.02 -25.54 -3.37
N LYS A 40 4.92 -26.65 -2.63
CA LYS A 40 3.74 -26.97 -1.82
C LYS A 40 3.66 -26.07 -0.57
N SER A 41 4.77 -25.48 -0.17
CA SER A 41 4.89 -24.59 0.98
C SER A 41 5.93 -23.49 0.76
N ILE A 42 5.68 -22.34 1.37
CA ILE A 42 6.64 -21.21 1.46
C ILE A 42 7.97 -21.68 2.11
N HIS A 43 7.91 -22.72 2.94
CA HIS A 43 9.07 -23.33 3.60
C HIS A 43 9.96 -24.14 2.66
N GLU A 44 9.48 -24.49 1.47
CA GLU A 44 10.26 -25.13 0.42
C GLU A 44 10.93 -24.10 -0.51
N PHE A 45 10.62 -22.81 -0.35
CA PHE A 45 11.18 -21.78 -1.23
C PHE A 45 12.70 -21.72 -1.08
N PRO A 46 13.45 -21.74 -2.21
CA PRO A 46 14.89 -21.52 -2.19
C PRO A 46 15.23 -20.20 -1.51
N LYS A 47 16.34 -20.16 -0.75
CA LYS A 47 16.81 -18.92 -0.08
C LYS A 47 16.84 -17.71 -1.04
N ARG A 48 17.29 -17.93 -2.28
CA ARG A 48 17.33 -16.87 -3.32
C ARG A 48 15.96 -16.31 -3.67
N VAL A 49 14.92 -17.15 -3.71
CA VAL A 49 13.54 -16.71 -3.96
C VAL A 49 13.04 -15.89 -2.78
N ARG A 50 13.23 -16.36 -1.54
CA ARG A 50 12.82 -15.62 -0.33
C ARG A 50 13.47 -14.25 -0.24
N VAL A 51 14.78 -14.18 -0.50
CA VAL A 51 15.54 -12.92 -0.50
C VAL A 51 14.99 -11.97 -1.56
N ARG A 52 14.77 -12.44 -2.79
CA ARG A 52 14.23 -11.61 -3.88
C ARG A 52 12.83 -11.09 -3.56
N LEU A 53 12.00 -11.93 -2.95
CA LEU A 53 10.64 -11.59 -2.57
C LEU A 53 10.61 -10.57 -1.43
N ALA A 54 11.48 -10.74 -0.42
CA ALA A 54 11.67 -9.76 0.65
C ALA A 54 12.18 -8.42 0.09
N LEU A 55 13.16 -8.43 -0.81
CA LEU A 55 13.68 -7.23 -1.48
C LEU A 55 12.62 -6.50 -2.31
N THR A 56 11.62 -7.21 -2.82
CA THR A 56 10.53 -6.62 -3.59
C THR A 56 9.42 -6.10 -2.67
N ALA A 57 9.10 -6.83 -1.59
CA ALA A 57 8.08 -6.44 -0.62
C ALA A 57 8.50 -5.27 0.28
N SER A 58 9.78 -5.19 0.66
CA SER A 58 10.30 -4.11 1.51
C SER A 58 10.00 -2.71 0.98
N PRO A 59 10.38 -2.33 -0.27
CA PRO A 59 10.10 -0.99 -0.78
C PRO A 59 8.60 -0.71 -0.97
N LEU A 60 7.80 -1.73 -1.31
CA LEU A 60 6.34 -1.59 -1.41
C LEU A 60 5.70 -1.29 -0.06
N GLY A 61 6.11 -2.00 0.99
CA GLY A 61 5.63 -1.74 2.36
C GLY A 61 6.09 -0.39 2.90
N LEU A 62 7.34 0.01 2.61
CA LEU A 62 7.89 1.30 3.04
C LEU A 62 7.18 2.47 2.33
N GLY A 63 6.97 2.38 1.02
CA GLY A 63 6.23 3.38 0.26
C GLY A 63 4.78 3.51 0.74
N PHE A 64 4.12 2.39 1.02
CA PHE A 64 2.79 2.39 1.62
C PHE A 64 2.77 3.05 3.00
N LEU A 65 3.76 2.76 3.85
CA LEU A 65 3.85 3.34 5.20
C LEU A 65 4.00 4.86 5.16
N ILE A 66 4.84 5.39 4.26
CA ILE A 66 5.02 6.85 4.11
C ILE A 66 3.69 7.50 3.73
N ILE A 67 2.98 6.94 2.75
CA ILE A 67 1.68 7.46 2.30
C ILE A 67 0.63 7.33 3.41
N ALA A 68 0.66 6.25 4.19
CA ALA A 68 -0.23 6.06 5.35
C ALA A 68 0.08 7.04 6.49
N MET A 69 1.34 7.40 6.71
CA MET A 69 1.73 8.41 7.70
C MET A 69 1.24 9.80 7.26
N GLU A 70 1.42 10.15 5.99
CA GLU A 70 0.90 11.40 5.42
C GLU A 70 -0.64 11.46 5.49
N ALA A 71 -1.33 10.34 5.21
CA ALA A 71 -2.76 10.18 5.43
C ALA A 71 -3.19 10.43 6.88
N SER A 72 -2.43 9.86 7.83
CA SER A 72 -2.71 9.94 9.26
C SER A 72 -2.51 11.37 9.79
N GLU A 73 -1.45 12.07 9.36
CA GLU A 73 -1.23 13.47 9.70
C GLU A 73 -2.33 14.38 9.13
N LEU A 74 -2.82 14.10 7.92
CA LEU A 74 -3.96 14.82 7.33
C LEU A 74 -5.26 14.63 8.11
N HIS A 75 -5.45 13.44 8.70
CA HIS A 75 -6.60 13.10 9.55
C HIS A 75 -6.44 13.50 11.03
N LEU A 76 -5.24 13.87 11.49
CA LEU A 76 -4.97 14.35 12.85
C LEU A 76 -5.05 15.87 13.02
N LYS A 77 -5.37 16.63 11.97
CA LYS A 77 -5.80 18.03 12.10
C LYS A 77 -7.21 18.06 12.70
N GLY A 78 -7.27 17.79 14.01
CA GLY A 78 -8.48 17.83 14.82
C GLY A 78 -9.16 19.20 14.75
N PRO A 79 -10.44 19.27 15.14
CA PRO A 79 -11.27 20.47 14.96
C PRO A 79 -10.58 21.70 15.56
N GLN A 80 -10.46 22.77 14.75
CA GLN A 80 -10.17 24.11 15.26
C GLN A 80 -11.38 24.52 16.10
N PHE A 81 -11.26 24.34 17.42
CA PHE A 81 -12.17 24.98 18.35
C PHE A 81 -11.91 26.50 18.33
N PRO A 82 -12.98 27.33 18.37
CA PRO A 82 -12.88 28.78 18.32
C PRO A 82 -12.14 29.37 19.52
#